data_AF-A0A3C0VAQ2-F1
#
_entry.id   AF-A0A3C0VAQ2-F1
#
_cell.length_a   1.000
_cell.length_b   1.000
_cell.length_c   1.000
_cell.angle_alpha   90.00
_cell.angle_beta   90.00
_cell.angle_gamma   90.00
#
_symmetry.space_group_name_H-M   'P 1'
#
loop_
_entity.id
_entity.type
_entity.pdbx_description
1 polymer ?
#
loop_
_entity_poly.entity_id
_entity_poly.type
_entity_poly.pdbx_seq_one_letter_code
_entity_poly.pdbx_strand_id
1 'polypeptide(L)'
;FACIIWYSNETGRERIEDYRGLSRTNPLMALAMMVGLFSLAGIPPLSGFVGKFFLFSIASAAGYHWLVAVAAVNSTVSLYYYLRIVRQMYIEPAPDAAAPLPSGRALATAIGVLAAAVALLGIVPWFYEQVHAGAVLWAAAVLR
;
A
#
# COMPACT_ATOMS: atom_id res chain seq x y z
N PHE A 1 9.37 5.07 0.63
CA PHE A 1 10.71 5.67 0.47
C PHE A 1 11.85 4.71 0.75
N ALA A 2 11.86 3.97 1.88
CA ALA A 2 12.96 3.04 2.21
C ALA A 2 13.40 2.10 1.07
N CYS A 3 12.45 1.44 0.38
CA CYS A 3 12.77 0.58 -0.77
C CYS A 3 13.44 1.34 -1.94
N ILE A 4 13.00 2.57 -2.21
CA ILE A 4 13.56 3.40 -3.30
C ILE A 4 15.00 3.81 -2.95
N ILE A 5 15.23 4.25 -1.71
CA ILE A 5 16.56 4.64 -1.23
C ILE A 5 17.52 3.45 -1.28
N TRP A 6 17.06 2.27 -0.85
CA TRP A 6 17.86 1.07 -0.94
C TRP A 6 18.20 0.73 -2.40
N TYR A 7 17.22 0.78 -3.31
CA TYR A 7 17.47 0.55 -4.74
C TYR A 7 18.49 1.53 -5.31
N SER A 8 18.32 2.83 -5.04
CA SER A 8 19.21 3.89 -5.54
C SER A 8 20.63 3.75 -5.00
N ASN A 9 20.79 3.45 -3.71
CA ASN A 9 22.11 3.26 -3.10
C ASN A 9 22.91 2.09 -3.71
N GLU A 10 22.23 1.00 -4.08
CA GLU A 10 22.89 -0.20 -4.62
C GLU A 10 23.11 -0.14 -6.13
N THR A 11 22.25 0.56 -6.87
CA THR A 11 22.27 0.56 -8.34
C THR A 11 22.68 1.89 -8.97
N GLY A 12 22.60 3.00 -8.22
CA GLY A 12 22.74 4.36 -8.73
C GLY A 12 21.62 4.77 -9.70
N ARG A 13 20.50 4.04 -9.73
CA ARG A 13 19.40 4.21 -10.69
C ARG A 13 18.14 4.66 -10.00
N GLU A 14 17.40 5.56 -10.64
CA GLU A 14 16.20 6.19 -10.06
C GLU A 14 15.00 6.25 -11.00
N ARG A 15 15.14 5.77 -12.24
CA ARG A 15 14.05 5.85 -13.22
C ARG A 15 13.04 4.73 -12.97
N ILE A 16 11.79 4.99 -13.35
CA ILE A 16 10.71 4.01 -13.24
C ILE A 16 11.02 2.75 -14.06
N GLU A 17 11.70 2.91 -15.21
CA GLU A 17 12.11 1.80 -16.09
C GLU A 17 13.20 0.92 -15.47
N ASP A 18 13.89 1.37 -14.43
CA ASP A 18 14.97 0.59 -13.81
C ASP A 18 14.44 -0.53 -12.90
N TYR A 19 13.21 -0.39 -12.41
CA TYR A 19 12.54 -1.38 -11.56
C TYR A 19 12.05 -2.63 -12.29
N ARG A 20 12.39 -2.79 -13.58
CA ARG A 20 11.96 -3.91 -14.42
C ARG A 20 12.30 -5.27 -13.81
N GLY A 21 11.27 -6.10 -13.62
CA GLY A 21 11.43 -7.46 -13.13
C GLY A 21 12.04 -7.56 -11.72
N LEU A 22 11.95 -6.48 -10.91
CA LEU A 22 12.45 -6.47 -9.53
C LEU A 22 11.89 -7.62 -8.69
N SER A 23 10.67 -8.06 -8.98
CA SER A 23 10.05 -9.22 -8.32
C SER A 23 10.81 -10.53 -8.51
N ARG A 24 11.59 -10.67 -9.59
CA ARG A 24 12.38 -11.87 -9.87
C ARG A 24 13.73 -11.86 -9.16
N THR A 25 14.36 -10.70 -9.04
CA THR A 25 15.67 -10.57 -8.39
C THR A 25 15.57 -10.34 -6.89
N ASN A 26 14.60 -9.56 -6.44
CA ASN A 26 14.41 -9.14 -5.05
C ASN A 26 12.91 -9.18 -4.66
N PRO A 27 12.29 -10.37 -4.56
CA PRO A 27 10.84 -10.52 -4.39
C PRO A 27 10.29 -9.84 -3.13
N LEU A 28 11.01 -9.91 -2.00
CA LEU A 28 10.57 -9.32 -0.73
C LEU A 28 10.55 -7.79 -0.79
N MET A 29 11.55 -7.20 -1.43
CA MET A 29 11.64 -5.76 -1.64
C MET A 29 10.54 -5.27 -2.59
N ALA A 30 10.31 -5.99 -3.68
CA ALA A 30 9.23 -5.70 -4.63
C ALA A 30 7.86 -5.76 -3.94
N LEU A 31 7.63 -6.77 -3.08
CA LEU A 31 6.39 -6.90 -2.31
C LEU A 31 6.20 -5.74 -1.33
N ALA A 32 7.24 -5.40 -0.56
CA ALA A 32 7.16 -4.28 0.39
C ALA A 32 6.91 -2.95 -0.33
N MET A 33 7.54 -2.73 -1.49
CA MET A 33 7.30 -1.54 -2.29
C MET A 33 5.89 -1.51 -2.88
N MET A 34 5.38 -2.65 -3.36
CA MET A 34 3.99 -2.80 -3.82
C MET A 34 3.00 -2.47 -2.71
N VAL A 35 3.16 -3.04 -1.52
CA VAL A 35 2.30 -2.76 -0.35
C VAL A 35 2.29 -1.27 -0.02
N GLY A 36 3.46 -0.62 -0.01
CA GLY A 36 3.56 0.82 0.19
C GLY A 36 2.84 1.64 -0.89
N LEU A 37 3.04 1.31 -2.16
CA LEU A 37 2.42 2.00 -3.30
C LEU A 37 0.89 1.82 -3.33
N PHE A 38 0.40 0.61 -3.07
CA PHE A 38 -1.04 0.35 -2.98
C PHE A 38 -1.68 1.02 -1.76
N SER A 39 -0.95 1.12 -0.64
CA SER A 39 -1.42 1.88 0.51
C SER A 39 -1.55 3.37 0.16
N LEU A 40 -0.56 3.96 -0.51
CA LEU A 40 -0.63 5.35 -1.00
C LEU A 40 -1.77 5.57 -2.01
N ALA A 41 -2.00 4.60 -2.90
CA ALA A 41 -3.14 4.62 -3.82
C ALA A 41 -4.47 4.61 -3.05
N GLY A 42 -4.50 3.93 -1.90
CA GLY A 42 -5.69 3.74 -1.08
C GLY A 42 -6.48 2.52 -1.52
N ILE A 43 -5.83 1.39 -1.81
CA ILE A 43 -6.50 0.13 -2.12
C ILE A 43 -6.89 -0.59 -0.81
N PRO A 44 -8.15 -0.98 -0.60
CA PRO A 44 -8.54 -1.84 0.52
C PRO A 44 -7.82 -3.20 0.44
N PRO A 45 -7.35 -3.79 1.54
CA PRO A 45 -7.52 -3.43 2.95
C PRO A 45 -6.31 -2.70 3.56
N LEU A 46 -5.59 -1.85 2.82
CA LEU A 46 -4.37 -1.21 3.32
C LEU A 46 -4.65 0.07 4.12
N SER A 47 -3.72 0.45 5.01
CA SER A 47 -3.92 1.58 5.93
C SER A 47 -4.21 2.93 5.25
N GLY A 48 -3.65 3.18 4.07
CA GLY A 48 -3.92 4.41 3.35
C GLY A 48 -5.35 4.53 2.79
N PHE A 49 -6.06 3.40 2.59
CA PHE A 49 -7.50 3.45 2.31
C PHE A 49 -8.27 3.92 3.54
N VAL A 50 -7.97 3.35 4.71
CA VAL A 50 -8.62 3.69 5.98
C VAL A 50 -8.48 5.20 6.25
N GLY A 51 -7.27 5.74 6.15
CA GLY A 51 -7.03 7.18 6.35
C GLY A 51 -7.83 8.07 5.41
N LYS A 52 -7.86 7.75 4.10
CA LYS A 52 -8.64 8.52 3.11
C LYS A 52 -10.14 8.41 3.35
N PHE A 53 -10.63 7.21 3.66
CA PHE A 53 -12.05 6.98 3.90
C PHE A 53 -12.54 7.75 5.13
N PHE A 54 -11.78 7.75 6.23
CA PHE A 54 -12.09 8.59 7.40
C PHE A 54 -12.10 10.08 7.05
N LEU A 55 -11.11 10.55 6.30
CA LEU A 55 -11.05 11.95 5.86
C LEU A 55 -12.27 12.33 5.00
N PHE A 56 -12.66 11.47 4.05
CA PHE A 56 -13.81 11.68 3.18
C PHE A 56 -15.13 11.66 3.95
N SER A 57 -15.27 10.74 4.92
CA SER A 57 -16.44 10.63 5.79
C SER A 57 -16.63 11.92 6.60
N ILE A 58 -15.58 12.40 7.26
CA ILE A 58 -15.63 13.63 8.06
C ILE A 58 -15.92 14.86 7.17
N ALA A 59 -15.23 14.98 6.03
CA ALA A 59 -15.45 16.10 5.10
C ALA A 59 -16.87 16.10 4.51
N SER A 60 -17.40 14.92 4.19
CA SER A 60 -18.77 14.77 3.69
C SER A 60 -19.80 15.11 4.77
N ALA A 61 -19.59 14.66 6.01
CA ALA A 61 -20.47 15.00 7.14
C ALA A 61 -20.49 16.51 7.43
N ALA A 62 -19.39 17.21 7.16
CA ALA A 62 -19.29 18.66 7.25
C ALA A 62 -19.82 19.41 5.99
N GLY A 63 -20.41 18.70 5.03
CA GLY A 63 -21.03 19.28 3.83
C GLY A 63 -20.07 19.59 2.68
N TYR A 64 -18.78 19.26 2.79
CA TYR A 64 -17.76 19.55 1.78
C TYR A 64 -17.71 18.49 0.66
N HIS A 65 -18.86 18.16 0.06
CA HIS A 65 -18.96 17.08 -0.94
C HIS A 65 -18.10 17.33 -2.19
N TRP A 66 -17.92 18.60 -2.58
CA TRP A 66 -17.09 18.94 -3.73
C TRP A 66 -15.60 18.63 -3.47
N LEU A 67 -15.10 18.87 -2.25
CA LEU A 67 -13.73 18.52 -1.86
C LEU A 67 -13.53 17.00 -1.84
N VAL A 68 -14.53 16.26 -1.37
CA VAL A 68 -14.52 14.79 -1.40
C VAL A 68 -14.44 14.29 -2.83
N ALA A 69 -15.21 14.86 -3.76
CA ALA A 69 -15.16 14.50 -5.18
C ALA A 69 -13.78 14.78 -5.80
N VAL A 70 -13.20 15.95 -5.54
CA VAL A 70 -11.85 16.30 -6.02
C VAL A 70 -10.80 15.34 -5.44
N ALA A 71 -10.87 15.04 -4.15
CA ALA A 71 -9.93 14.13 -3.50
C ALA A 71 -10.06 12.68 -3.99
N ALA A 72 -11.29 12.24 -4.31
CA ALA A 72 -11.55 10.94 -4.91
C ALA A 72 -10.94 10.85 -6.32
N VAL A 73 -11.18 11.84 -7.18
CA VAL A 73 -10.59 11.92 -8.52
C VAL A 73 -9.06 11.92 -8.45
N ASN A 74 -8.48 12.74 -7.57
CA ASN A 74 -7.02 12.78 -7.38
C ASN A 74 -6.46 11.42 -6.92
N SER A 75 -7.20 10.67 -6.09
CA SER A 75 -6.81 9.32 -5.69
C SER A 75 -6.83 8.35 -6.87
N THR A 76 -7.84 8.42 -7.74
CA THR A 76 -7.90 7.63 -8.97
C THR A 76 -6.75 7.94 -9.93
N VAL A 77 -6.41 9.23 -10.10
CA VAL A 77 -5.26 9.64 -10.91
C VAL A 77 -3.95 9.12 -10.33
N SER A 78 -3.78 9.21 -9.01
CA SER A 78 -2.60 8.69 -8.29
C SER A 78 -2.44 7.18 -8.47
N LEU A 79 -3.55 6.44 -8.43
CA LEU A 79 -3.56 4.99 -8.65
C LEU A 79 -2.94 4.61 -10.00
N TYR A 80 -3.22 5.35 -11.08
CA TYR A 80 -2.60 5.12 -12.39
C TYR A 80 -1.06 5.19 -12.33
N TYR A 81 -0.52 6.25 -11.72
CA TYR A 81 0.94 6.42 -11.60
C TYR A 81 1.59 5.34 -10.75
N TYR A 82 0.94 4.91 -9.67
CA TYR A 82 1.49 3.87 -8.79
C TYR A 82 1.42 2.48 -9.43
N LEU A 83 0.33 2.17 -10.15
CA LEU A 83 0.22 0.93 -10.92
C LEU A 83 1.29 0.83 -12.02
N ARG A 84 1.69 1.95 -12.62
CA ARG A 84 2.78 1.97 -13.61
C ARG A 84 4.10 1.45 -13.02
N ILE A 85 4.42 1.81 -11.77
CA ILE A 85 5.63 1.33 -11.08
C ILE A 85 5.51 -0.16 -10.76
N VAL A 86 4.35 -0.58 -10.23
CA VAL A 86 4.09 -2.00 -9.92
C VAL A 86 4.16 -2.88 -11.17
N ARG A 87 3.64 -2.38 -12.30
CA ARG A 87 3.74 -3.04 -13.61
C ARG A 87 5.19 -3.27 -14.01
N GLN A 88 6.08 -2.29 -13.85
CA GLN A 88 7.51 -2.48 -14.15
C GLN A 88 8.12 -3.60 -13.29
N MET A 89 7.80 -3.62 -12.00
CA MET A 89 8.35 -4.63 -11.07
C MET A 89 7.91 -6.07 -11.35
N TYR A 90 6.66 -6.28 -11.77
CA TYR A 90 6.03 -7.60 -11.82
C TYR A 90 5.72 -8.13 -13.22
N ILE A 91 5.48 -7.24 -14.20
CA ILE A 91 5.02 -7.64 -15.54
C ILE A 91 6.15 -7.57 -16.55
N GLU A 92 6.96 -6.51 -16.50
CA GLU A 92 8.03 -6.32 -17.47
C GLU A 92 9.18 -7.31 -17.22
N PRO A 93 9.78 -7.92 -18.26
CA PRO A 93 10.88 -8.87 -18.10
C PRO A 93 12.09 -8.21 -17.42
N ALA A 94 12.71 -8.98 -16.53
CA ALA A 94 13.98 -8.63 -15.91
C ALA A 94 15.09 -8.60 -16.98
N PRO A 95 16.01 -7.63 -16.93
CA PRO A 95 17.21 -7.65 -17.78
C PRO A 95 18.04 -8.91 -17.56
N ASP A 96 18.66 -9.44 -18.61
CA ASP A 96 19.42 -10.71 -18.57
C ASP A 96 20.58 -10.71 -17.55
N ALA A 97 21.13 -9.52 -17.24
CA ALA A 97 22.22 -9.33 -16.29
C ALA A 97 21.76 -8.85 -14.89
N ALA A 98 20.48 -8.96 -14.56
CA ALA A 98 19.96 -8.45 -13.29
C ALA A 98 20.34 -9.37 -12.12
N ALA A 99 21.29 -8.93 -11.29
CA ALA A 99 21.66 -9.62 -10.07
C ALA A 99 20.75 -9.24 -8.88
N PRO A 100 20.56 -10.13 -7.88
CA PRO A 100 19.97 -9.76 -6.60
C PRO A 100 20.75 -8.64 -5.93
N LEU A 101 20.06 -7.73 -5.27
CA LEU A 101 20.70 -6.63 -4.58
C LEU A 101 21.22 -7.14 -3.23
N PRO A 102 22.41 -6.74 -2.79
CA PRO A 102 22.86 -7.08 -1.45
C PRO A 102 21.93 -6.41 -0.44
N SER A 103 21.50 -7.19 0.56
CA SER A 103 20.60 -6.71 1.61
C SER A 103 21.23 -6.92 2.98
N GLY A 104 21.45 -5.84 3.72
CA GLY A 104 21.72 -5.93 5.15
C GLY A 104 20.49 -6.46 5.89
N ARG A 105 20.66 -7.47 6.75
CA ARG A 105 19.54 -8.11 7.50
C ARG A 105 18.68 -7.08 8.24
N ALA A 106 19.29 -6.06 8.83
CA ALA A 106 18.60 -5.00 9.56
C ALA A 106 17.69 -4.13 8.68
N LEU A 107 18.13 -3.78 7.47
CA LEU A 107 17.33 -2.99 6.54
C LEU A 107 16.14 -3.80 6.01
N ALA A 108 16.39 -5.06 5.65
CA ALA A 108 15.35 -5.97 5.19
C ALA A 108 14.28 -6.20 6.26
N THR A 109 14.67 -6.42 7.52
CA THR A 109 13.72 -6.58 8.64
C THR A 109 12.94 -5.29 8.90
N ALA A 110 13.59 -4.12 8.89
CA ALA A 110 12.90 -2.84 9.07
C ALA A 110 11.83 -2.60 7.99
N ILE A 111 12.17 -2.84 6.72
CA ILE A 111 11.23 -2.73 5.60
C ILE A 111 10.07 -3.73 5.76
N GLY A 112 10.38 -4.97 6.14
CA GLY A 112 9.36 -6.01 6.39
C GLY A 112 8.39 -5.63 7.52
N VAL A 113 8.91 -5.12 8.64
CA VAL A 113 8.10 -4.67 9.77
C VAL A 113 7.20 -3.50 9.37
N LEU A 114 7.73 -2.53 8.63
CA LEU A 114 6.93 -1.39 8.15
C LEU A 114 5.84 -1.83 7.17
N ALA A 115 6.14 -2.74 6.24
CA ALA A 115 5.16 -3.28 5.32
C ALA A 115 4.06 -4.06 6.05
N ALA A 116 4.43 -4.88 7.05
CA ALA A 116 3.48 -5.59 7.90
C ALA A 116 2.60 -4.60 8.69
N ALA A 117 3.19 -3.55 9.28
CA ALA A 117 2.45 -2.52 9.99
C ALA A 117 1.41 -1.82 9.08
N VAL A 118 1.78 -1.49 7.84
CA VAL A 118 0.86 -0.91 6.85
C VAL A 118 -0.33 -1.82 6.54
N ALA A 119 -0.09 -3.13 6.40
CA ALA A 119 -1.15 -4.10 6.17
C ALA A 119 -2.03 -4.28 7.41
N LEU A 120 -1.43 -4.47 8.59
CA LEU A 120 -2.14 -4.67 9.85
C LEU A 120 -3.02 -3.46 10.21
N LEU A 121 -2.49 -2.24 10.08
CA LEU A 121 -3.25 -1.01 10.36
C LEU A 121 -4.44 -0.82 9.41
N GLY A 122 -4.41 -1.41 8.22
CA GLY A 122 -5.56 -1.39 7.32
C GLY A 122 -6.60 -2.47 7.62
N ILE A 123 -6.17 -3.65 8.06
CA ILE A 123 -7.05 -4.80 8.34
C ILE A 123 -7.75 -4.67 9.70
N VAL A 124 -7.04 -4.20 10.74
CA VAL A 124 -7.54 -4.17 12.12
C VAL A 124 -8.87 -3.41 12.26
N PRO A 125 -9.05 -2.19 11.71
CA PRO A 125 -10.31 -1.46 11.82
C PRO A 125 -11.48 -2.20 11.18
N TRP A 126 -11.25 -2.79 10.00
CA TRP A 126 -12.27 -3.54 9.27
C TRP A 126 -12.70 -4.80 10.02
N PHE A 127 -11.74 -5.52 10.58
CA PHE A 127 -12.01 -6.69 11.42
C PHE A 127 -12.77 -6.30 12.70
N TYR A 128 -12.36 -5.22 13.36
CA TYR A 128 -13.02 -4.72 14.58
C TYR A 128 -14.49 -4.36 14.30
N GLU A 129 -14.78 -3.62 13.24
CA GLU A 129 -16.16 -3.25 12.89
C GLU A 129 -17.05 -4.46 12.62
N GLN A 130 -16.54 -5.48 11.94
CA GLN A 130 -17.31 -6.71 11.69
C GLN A 130 -17.65 -7.48 12.94
N VAL A 131 -16.65 -7.67 13.83
CA VAL A 131 -16.86 -8.38 15.09
C VAL A 131 -17.82 -7.59 15.98
N HIS A 132 -17.65 -6.27 16.07
CA HIS A 132 -18.54 -5.41 16.85
C HIS A 132 -19.97 -5.43 16.32
N ALA A 133 -20.17 -5.29 15.00
CA ALA A 133 -21.50 -5.34 14.39
C ALA A 133 -22.20 -6.68 14.63
N GLY A 134 -21.48 -7.80 14.49
CA GLY A 134 -22.00 -9.13 14.78
C GLY A 134 -22.37 -9.32 16.25
N ALA A 135 -21.54 -8.82 17.17
CA ALA A 135 -21.81 -8.88 18.61
C ALA A 135 -23.06 -8.08 19.00
N VAL A 136 -23.25 -6.88 18.44
CA VAL A 136 -24.44 -6.05 18.69
C VAL A 136 -25.71 -6.73 18.17
N LEU A 137 -25.67 -7.30 16.96
CA LEU A 137 -26.80 -8.02 16.38
C LEU A 137 -27.17 -9.27 17.19
N TRP A 138 -26.18 -10.05 17.63
CA TRP A 138 -26.39 -11.22 18.47
C TRP A 138 -26.99 -10.85 19.83
N ALA A 139 -26.45 -9.82 20.50
CA ALA A 139 -27.00 -9.33 21.75
C ALA A 139 -28.45 -8.85 21.60
N ALA A 140 -28.77 -8.14 20.51
CA ALA A 140 -30.13 -7.70 20.21
C ALA A 140 -31.10 -8.86 19.92
N ALA A 141 -30.62 -9.98 19.38
CA ALA A 141 -31.41 -11.17 19.12
C ALA A 141 -31.64 -12.01 20.38
N VAL A 142 -30.68 -12.05 21.31
CA VAL A 142 -30.77 -12.82 22.57
C VAL A 142 -31.61 -12.10 23.64
N LEU A 143 -31.63 -10.77 23.62
CA LEU A 143 -32.36 -9.94 24.58
C LEU A 143 -33.82 -9.63 24.17
N ARG A 144 -34.30 -10.22 23.08
CA ARG A 144 -35.71 -10.21 22.66
C ARG A 144 -36.38 -11.52 23.01
#